data_AF-A0A9E2MNU8-F1
#
_entry.id   AF-A0A9E2MNU8-F1
#
_cell.length_a   1.000
_cell.length_b   1.000
_cell.length_c   1.000
_cell.angle_alpha   90.00
_cell.angle_beta   90.00
_cell.angle_gamma   90.00
#
_symmetry.space_group_name_H-M   'P 1'
#
loop_
_entity.id
_entity.type
_entity.pdbx_description
1 polymer ?
#
loop_
_entity_poly.entity_id
_entity_poly.type
_entity_poly.pdbx_seq_one_letter_code
_entity_poly.pdbx_strand_id
1 'polypeptide(L)'
;MKLTNKTWIYLWEEWAKPILVAVLLALLIRTFIAQPFKIPSSSMYPTLKIGDRIFVNKFIYGAKVPFTGIKLPKLRDPKLGDIVVFLSPIEKKKYLVKRYIAGEGDTIRITDGELFINGKAIQGSPFNKFFYYGRGEFGVENKVITVPEGSFYALGDNSANSLDSRYW
;
A
#
# COMPACT_ATOMS: atom_id res chain seq x y z
N MET A 1 -34.54 13.65 43.30
CA MET A 1 -33.67 14.53 42.50
C MET A 1 -34.11 14.43 41.04
N LYS A 2 -34.97 15.36 40.56
CA LYS A 2 -35.48 15.37 39.18
C LYS A 2 -34.45 16.06 38.29
N LEU A 3 -33.76 15.32 37.42
CA LEU A 3 -32.91 15.87 36.38
C LEU A 3 -33.80 16.72 35.45
N THR A 4 -33.69 18.05 35.55
CA THR A 4 -34.44 18.98 34.71
C THR A 4 -33.87 18.97 33.29
N ASN A 5 -34.70 19.23 32.28
CA ASN A 5 -34.31 19.29 30.85
C ASN A 5 -33.04 20.12 30.58
N LYS A 6 -32.75 21.12 31.42
CA LYS A 6 -31.54 21.94 31.35
C LYS A 6 -30.24 21.14 31.53
N THR A 7 -30.24 20.14 32.41
CA THR A 7 -29.08 19.27 32.66
C THR A 7 -28.78 18.38 31.45
N TRP A 8 -29.82 17.87 30.79
CA TRP A 8 -29.70 17.04 29.58
C TRP A 8 -29.23 17.85 28.37
N ILE A 9 -29.71 19.09 28.22
CA ILE A 9 -29.23 20.01 27.17
C ILE A 9 -27.75 20.33 27.40
N TYR A 10 -27.35 20.67 28.63
CA TYR A 10 -25.95 20.95 28.96
C TYR A 10 -25.04 19.74 28.71
N LEU A 11 -25.44 18.55 29.15
CA LEU A 11 -24.69 17.31 28.87
C LEU A 11 -24.57 17.01 27.37
N TRP A 12 -25.62 17.31 26.60
CA TRP A 12 -25.60 17.12 25.15
C TRP A 12 -24.67 18.13 24.44
N GLU A 13 -24.72 19.41 24.82
CA GLU A 13 -23.92 20.45 24.17
C GLU A 13 -22.44 20.39 24.52
N GLU A 14 -22.11 20.10 25.78
CA GLU A 14 -20.73 20.12 26.28
C GLU A 14 -19.98 18.80 26.07
N TRP A 15 -20.69 17.67 26.10
CA TRP A 15 -20.05 16.35 26.04
C TRP A 15 -20.42 15.57 24.78
N ALA A 16 -21.72 15.41 24.49
CA ALA A 16 -22.13 14.55 23.38
C ALA A 16 -21.76 15.14 22.00
N LYS A 17 -22.02 16.44 21.77
CA LYS A 17 -21.69 17.11 20.50
C LYS A 17 -20.18 17.07 20.19
N PRO A 18 -19.25 17.46 21.09
CA PRO A 18 -17.82 17.42 20.77
C PRO A 18 -17.30 16.00 20.56
N ILE A 19 -17.78 15.02 21.35
CA ILE A 19 -17.41 13.61 21.15
C ILE A 19 -17.88 13.12 19.78
N LEU A 20 -19.11 13.43 19.38
CA LEU A 20 -19.63 13.06 18.07
C LEU A 20 -18.79 13.70 16.95
N VAL A 21 -18.48 14.99 17.05
CA VAL A 21 -17.63 15.69 16.09
C VAL A 21 -16.24 15.06 16.02
N ALA A 22 -15.64 14.75 17.17
CA ALA A 22 -14.32 14.10 17.23
C ALA A 22 -14.33 12.70 16.58
N VAL A 23 -15.37 11.90 16.82
CA VAL A 23 -15.55 10.59 16.18
C VAL A 23 -15.73 10.72 14.68
N LEU A 24 -16.56 11.66 14.22
CA LEU A 24 -16.77 11.90 12.79
C LEU A 24 -15.49 12.36 12.09
N LEU A 25 -14.74 13.28 12.71
CA LEU A 25 -13.44 13.72 12.21
C LEU A 25 -12.44 12.56 12.18
N ALA A 26 -12.37 11.74 13.23
CA ALA A 26 -11.51 10.57 13.27
C ALA A 26 -11.87 9.55 12.17
N LEU A 27 -13.16 9.35 11.88
CA LEU A 27 -13.61 8.49 10.79
C LEU A 27 -13.25 9.06 9.42
N LEU A 28 -13.38 10.39 9.22
CA LEU A 28 -12.96 11.06 7.98
C LEU A 28 -11.46 10.92 7.75
N ILE A 29 -10.66 11.23 8.77
CA ILE A 29 -9.19 11.10 8.72
C ILE A 29 -8.80 9.66 8.41
N ARG A 30 -9.40 8.68 9.11
CA ARG A 30 -9.13 7.24 8.91
C ARG A 30 -9.52 6.76 7.51
N THR A 31 -10.59 7.32 6.96
CA THR A 31 -11.11 6.92 5.66
C THR A 31 -10.26 7.50 4.52
N PHE A 32 -9.93 8.78 4.59
CA PHE A 32 -9.38 9.54 3.46
C PHE A 32 -7.90 9.90 3.57
N ILE A 33 -7.35 10.04 4.77
CA ILE A 33 -6.00 10.58 4.98
C ILE A 33 -5.03 9.45 5.32
N ALA A 34 -5.19 8.83 6.49
CA ALA A 34 -4.23 7.86 7.01
C ALA A 34 -4.92 6.67 7.66
N GLN A 35 -4.48 5.46 7.29
CA GLN A 35 -4.92 4.23 7.95
C GLN A 35 -3.75 3.56 8.68
N PRO A 36 -3.88 3.25 9.97
CA PRO A 36 -2.91 2.42 10.67
C PRO A 36 -2.97 0.98 10.13
N PHE A 37 -1.80 0.39 9.89
CA PHE A 37 -1.65 -0.97 9.41
C PHE A 37 -0.56 -1.69 10.21
N LYS A 38 -0.77 -2.98 10.49
CA LYS A 38 0.23 -3.84 11.13
C LYS A 38 0.78 -4.80 10.09
N ILE A 39 2.09 -4.89 9.96
CA ILE A 39 2.75 -5.74 8.97
C ILE A 39 2.59 -7.22 9.36
N PRO A 40 1.92 -8.05 8.54
CA PRO A 40 1.59 -9.43 8.91
C PRO A 40 2.61 -10.45 8.40
N SER A 41 3.51 -10.08 7.48
CA SER A 41 4.43 -11.01 6.82
C SER A 41 5.84 -10.44 6.67
N SER A 42 6.81 -11.33 6.49
CA SER A 42 8.23 -11.00 6.31
C SER A 42 8.61 -10.65 4.86
N SER A 43 7.64 -10.52 3.95
CA SER A 43 7.95 -10.31 2.52
C SER A 43 8.65 -8.98 2.21
N MET A 44 8.60 -8.04 3.15
CA MET A 44 9.27 -6.73 3.08
C MET A 44 10.49 -6.65 4.00
N TYR A 45 10.94 -7.75 4.60
CA TYR A 45 12.17 -7.77 5.41
C TYR A 45 13.39 -7.51 4.51
N PRO A 46 14.41 -6.74 4.96
CA PRO A 46 14.56 -6.11 6.27
C PRO A 46 13.89 -4.73 6.42
N THR A 47 13.31 -4.16 5.36
CA THR A 47 12.70 -2.83 5.37
C THR A 47 11.55 -2.71 6.36
N LEU A 48 10.67 -3.72 6.39
CA LEU A 48 9.55 -3.82 7.32
C LEU A 48 9.57 -5.19 7.99
N LYS A 49 9.51 -5.19 9.32
CA LYS A 49 9.50 -6.39 10.15
C LYS A 49 8.06 -6.77 10.51
N ILE A 50 7.86 -8.05 10.77
CA ILE A 50 6.58 -8.55 11.25
C ILE A 50 6.24 -7.85 12.56
N GLY A 51 5.03 -7.30 12.64
CA GLY A 51 4.57 -6.57 13.83
C GLY A 51 4.75 -5.06 13.77
N ASP A 52 5.53 -4.53 12.82
CA ASP A 52 5.68 -3.09 12.61
C ASP A 52 4.31 -2.44 12.37
N ARG A 53 4.14 -1.24 12.95
CA ARG A 53 2.94 -0.42 12.79
C ARG A 53 3.27 0.76 11.90
N ILE A 54 2.59 0.85 10.77
CA ILE A 54 2.78 1.92 9.79
C ILE A 54 1.48 2.68 9.55
N PHE A 55 1.60 3.94 9.13
CA PHE A 55 0.48 4.71 8.61
C PHE A 55 0.54 4.76 7.09
N VAL A 56 -0.52 4.27 6.45
CA VAL A 56 -0.66 4.31 4.99
C VAL A 56 -1.34 5.61 4.61
N ASN A 57 -0.67 6.43 3.81
CA ASN A 57 -1.25 7.63 3.24
C ASN A 57 -2.13 7.27 2.03
N LYS A 58 -3.45 7.42 2.19
CA LYS A 58 -4.43 7.11 1.14
C LYS A 58 -4.70 8.28 0.20
N PHE A 59 -4.37 9.48 0.63
CA PHE A 59 -4.66 10.71 -0.10
C PHE A 59 -3.83 10.82 -1.38
N ILE A 60 -2.56 10.40 -1.33
CA ILE A 60 -1.60 10.57 -2.43
C ILE A 60 -2.06 9.88 -3.72
N TYR A 61 -2.58 8.65 -3.62
CA TYR A 61 -2.95 7.82 -4.78
C TYR A 61 -4.45 7.79 -5.08
N GLY A 62 -5.21 8.72 -4.51
CA GLY A 62 -6.66 8.79 -4.67
C GLY A 62 -7.39 7.85 -3.72
N ALA A 63 -7.86 8.38 -2.59
CA ALA A 63 -8.58 7.60 -1.60
C ALA A 63 -9.89 7.05 -2.19
N LYS A 64 -10.16 5.77 -1.95
CA LYS A 64 -11.42 5.15 -2.35
C LYS A 64 -12.53 5.56 -1.39
N VAL A 65 -13.60 6.13 -1.92
CA VAL A 65 -14.80 6.44 -1.14
C VAL A 65 -15.45 5.10 -0.72
N PRO A 66 -15.72 4.90 0.58
CA PRO A 66 -16.40 3.69 1.05
C PRO A 66 -17.73 3.50 0.33
N PHE A 67 -18.07 2.26 0.01
CA PHE A 67 -19.37 1.84 -0.56
C PHE A 67 -19.73 2.36 -1.96
N THR A 68 -19.01 3.33 -2.53
CA THR A 68 -19.40 3.95 -3.81
C THR A 68 -18.50 3.59 -4.99
N GLY A 69 -17.40 2.87 -4.77
CA GLY A 69 -16.47 2.46 -5.84
C GLY A 69 -15.63 3.60 -6.43
N ILE A 70 -16.04 4.85 -6.22
CA ILE A 70 -15.40 6.09 -6.66
C ILE A 70 -14.03 6.25 -6.01
N LYS A 71 -13.01 6.61 -6.80
CA LYS A 71 -11.71 7.07 -6.31
C LYS A 71 -11.65 8.59 -6.38
N LEU A 72 -11.17 9.21 -5.32
CA LEU A 72 -10.84 10.64 -5.35
C LEU A 72 -9.66 10.90 -6.30
N PRO A 73 -9.51 12.13 -6.81
CA PRO A 73 -8.36 12.50 -7.64
C PRO A 73 -7.04 12.15 -6.97
N LYS A 74 -6.15 11.47 -7.70
CA LYS A 74 -4.78 11.19 -7.25
C LYS A 74 -3.95 12.47 -7.33
N LEU A 75 -3.07 12.69 -6.36
CA LEU A 75 -2.10 13.79 -6.41
C LEU A 75 -0.92 13.48 -7.32
N ARG A 76 -0.49 12.22 -7.31
CA ARG A 76 0.56 11.70 -8.18
C ARG A 76 0.43 10.21 -8.39
N ASP A 77 1.09 9.72 -9.42
CA ASP A 77 1.31 8.29 -9.61
C ASP A 77 2.36 7.72 -8.65
N PRO A 78 2.29 6.40 -8.36
CA PRO A 78 3.36 5.68 -7.70
C PRO A 78 4.68 5.88 -8.44
N LYS A 79 5.76 6.00 -7.68
CA LYS A 79 7.12 6.15 -8.19
C LYS A 79 7.92 4.92 -7.82
N LEU A 80 8.95 4.63 -8.62
CA LEU A 80 9.93 3.59 -8.32
C LEU A 80 10.38 3.69 -6.85
N GLY A 81 10.24 2.59 -6.12
CA GLY A 81 10.66 2.49 -4.72
C GLY A 81 9.58 2.83 -3.70
N ASP A 82 8.43 3.38 -4.09
CA ASP A 82 7.31 3.58 -3.17
C ASP A 82 6.88 2.23 -2.56
N ILE A 83 6.58 2.21 -1.25
CA ILE A 83 5.95 1.04 -0.61
C ILE A 83 4.45 1.22 -0.70
N VAL A 84 3.80 0.33 -1.45
CA VAL A 84 2.37 0.42 -1.76
C VAL A 84 1.59 -0.68 -1.05
N VAL A 85 0.35 -0.33 -0.67
CA VAL A 85 -0.61 -1.25 -0.08
C VAL A 85 -1.80 -1.40 -1.02
N PHE A 86 -2.07 -2.62 -1.46
CA PHE A 86 -3.13 -2.93 -2.42
C PHE A 86 -3.79 -4.26 -2.09
N LEU A 87 -4.94 -4.54 -2.72
CA LEU A 87 -5.65 -5.80 -2.53
C LEU A 87 -4.97 -6.91 -3.34
N SER A 88 -4.81 -8.08 -2.73
CA SER A 88 -4.28 -9.27 -3.39
C SER A 88 -5.16 -9.63 -4.59
N PRO A 89 -4.57 -9.91 -5.76
CA PRO A 89 -5.33 -10.37 -6.93
C PRO A 89 -5.80 -11.82 -6.78
N ILE A 90 -5.14 -12.60 -5.91
CA ILE A 90 -5.46 -14.02 -5.67
C ILE A 90 -6.46 -14.15 -4.51
N GLU A 91 -6.19 -13.49 -3.39
CA GLU A 91 -6.97 -13.64 -2.16
C GLU A 91 -7.88 -12.43 -1.92
N LYS A 92 -9.19 -12.63 -2.05
CA LYS A 92 -10.18 -11.56 -1.83
C LYS A 92 -10.05 -10.99 -0.41
N LYS A 93 -10.12 -9.66 -0.30
CA LYS A 93 -10.06 -8.90 0.96
C LYS A 93 -8.73 -8.99 1.73
N LYS A 94 -7.66 -9.54 1.13
CA LYS A 94 -6.31 -9.52 1.71
C LYS A 94 -5.52 -8.33 1.19
N TYR A 95 -4.90 -7.56 2.08
CA TYR A 95 -3.97 -6.50 1.68
C TYR A 95 -2.55 -7.04 1.59
N LEU A 96 -1.82 -6.62 0.56
CA LEU A 96 -0.40 -6.88 0.37
C LEU A 96 0.37 -5.56 0.51
N VAL A 97 1.58 -5.65 1.05
CA VAL A 97 2.53 -4.55 1.17
C VAL A 97 3.75 -4.94 0.34
N LYS A 98 4.04 -4.19 -0.72
CA LYS A 98 5.15 -4.44 -1.65
C LYS A 98 5.82 -3.14 -2.07
N ARG A 99 7.03 -3.22 -2.61
CA ARG A 99 7.71 -2.10 -3.25
C ARG A 99 7.28 -2.00 -4.71
N TYR A 100 6.80 -0.84 -5.10
CA TYR A 100 6.51 -0.52 -6.49
C TYR A 100 7.81 -0.45 -7.29
N ILE A 101 7.84 -1.18 -8.41
CA ILE A 101 8.99 -1.23 -9.32
C ILE A 101 8.67 -0.49 -10.61
N ALA A 102 7.54 -0.79 -11.25
CA ALA A 102 7.23 -0.27 -12.57
C ALA A 102 5.73 -0.18 -12.86
N GLY A 103 5.38 0.68 -13.80
CA GLY A 103 4.01 0.91 -14.23
C GLY A 103 3.72 0.29 -15.58
N GLU A 104 2.48 0.46 -16.04
CA GLU A 104 2.03 0.11 -17.38
C GLU A 104 3.04 0.50 -18.47
N GLY A 105 3.30 -0.43 -19.39
CA GLY A 105 4.19 -0.24 -20.54
C GLY A 105 5.69 -0.34 -20.23
N ASP A 106 6.11 -0.22 -18.97
CA ASP A 106 7.49 -0.46 -18.58
C ASP A 106 7.87 -1.94 -18.77
N THR A 107 9.16 -2.17 -19.00
CA THR A 107 9.72 -3.52 -19.11
C THR A 107 10.62 -3.83 -17.93
N ILE A 108 10.53 -5.07 -17.45
CA ILE A 108 11.27 -5.59 -16.30
C ILE A 108 12.06 -6.82 -16.71
N ARG A 109 13.31 -6.87 -16.24
CA ARG A 109 14.14 -8.07 -16.31
C ARG A 109 14.89 -8.23 -15.00
N ILE A 110 14.91 -9.47 -14.51
CA ILE A 110 15.74 -9.88 -13.37
C ILE A 110 16.94 -10.64 -13.94
N THR A 111 18.15 -10.23 -13.57
CA THR A 111 19.40 -10.89 -14.01
C THR A 111 20.39 -10.87 -12.86
N ASP A 112 20.80 -12.05 -12.41
CA ASP A 112 21.78 -12.27 -11.34
C ASP A 112 21.47 -11.48 -10.05
N GLY A 113 20.19 -11.48 -9.67
CA GLY A 113 19.74 -10.75 -8.48
C GLY A 113 19.42 -9.28 -8.69
N GLU A 114 19.82 -8.70 -9.83
CA GLU A 114 19.61 -7.29 -10.15
C GLU A 114 18.33 -7.05 -10.95
N LEU A 115 17.72 -5.89 -10.73
CA LEU A 115 16.54 -5.44 -11.47
C LEU A 115 16.95 -4.47 -12.58
N PHE A 116 16.40 -4.70 -13.77
CA PHE A 116 16.50 -3.81 -14.91
C PHE A 116 15.11 -3.31 -15.27
N ILE A 117 14.96 -1.98 -15.37
CA ILE A 117 13.73 -1.33 -15.85
C ILE A 117 14.06 -0.65 -17.17
N ASN A 118 13.30 -0.94 -18.22
CA ASN A 118 13.49 -0.34 -19.55
C ASN A 118 14.95 -0.46 -20.04
N GLY A 119 15.54 -1.65 -19.80
CA GLY A 119 16.91 -1.98 -20.16
C GLY A 119 18.00 -1.40 -19.24
N LYS A 120 17.65 -0.54 -18.27
CA LYS A 120 18.61 0.09 -17.35
C LYS A 120 18.61 -0.60 -15.99
N ALA A 121 19.79 -0.97 -15.51
CA ALA A 121 19.96 -1.48 -14.15
C ALA A 121 19.51 -0.42 -13.13
N ILE A 122 18.70 -0.81 -12.15
CA ILE A 122 18.35 0.05 -11.04
C ILE A 122 19.57 0.17 -10.13
N GLN A 123 20.06 1.39 -9.93
CA GLN A 123 21.19 1.65 -9.04
C GLN A 123 20.72 2.34 -7.75
N GLY A 124 21.45 2.08 -6.67
CA GLY A 124 21.28 2.77 -5.39
C GLY A 124 20.39 2.06 -4.37
N SER A 125 20.35 2.65 -3.17
CA SER A 125 19.57 2.13 -2.05
C SER A 125 18.06 2.39 -2.28
N PRO A 126 17.18 1.43 -1.93
CA PRO A 126 17.48 0.19 -1.23
C PRO A 126 17.78 -1.00 -2.14
N PHE A 127 17.65 -0.87 -3.46
CA PHE A 127 17.70 -1.98 -4.41
C PHE A 127 19.05 -2.72 -4.40
N ASN A 128 20.16 -2.00 -4.27
CA ASN A 128 21.49 -2.60 -4.17
C ASN A 128 21.74 -3.42 -2.88
N LYS A 129 20.80 -3.42 -1.92
CA LYS A 129 20.85 -4.23 -0.70
C LYS A 129 20.07 -5.54 -0.83
N PHE A 130 19.31 -5.72 -1.91
CA PHE A 130 18.42 -6.86 -2.08
C PHE A 130 18.88 -7.70 -3.27
N PHE A 131 18.75 -9.01 -3.12
CA PHE A 131 18.94 -9.97 -4.21
C PHE A 131 17.57 -10.46 -4.67
N TYR A 132 17.20 -10.16 -5.91
CA TYR A 132 15.91 -10.55 -6.48
C TYR A 132 16.02 -11.86 -7.27
N TYR A 133 15.36 -12.92 -6.81
CA TYR A 133 15.33 -14.18 -7.53
C TYR A 133 14.35 -14.11 -8.71
N GLY A 134 14.84 -14.46 -9.90
CA GLY A 134 13.98 -14.71 -11.05
C GLY A 134 13.15 -15.98 -10.85
N ARG A 135 11.86 -15.85 -10.54
CA ARG A 135 10.92 -16.95 -10.29
C ARG A 135 9.53 -16.58 -10.80
N GLY A 136 8.66 -17.57 -10.93
CA GLY A 136 7.29 -17.37 -11.39
C GLY A 136 7.19 -17.02 -12.88
N GLU A 137 5.96 -16.95 -13.38
CA GLU A 137 5.67 -16.74 -14.81
C GLU A 137 6.12 -15.36 -15.31
N PHE A 138 6.00 -14.35 -14.46
CA PHE A 138 6.27 -12.94 -14.77
C PHE A 138 7.58 -12.45 -14.14
N GLY A 139 8.44 -13.37 -13.70
CA GLY A 139 9.74 -13.07 -13.11
C GLY A 139 10.83 -14.01 -13.56
N VAL A 140 10.67 -14.70 -14.68
CA VAL A 140 11.65 -15.67 -15.17
C VAL A 140 13.02 -15.01 -15.35
N GLU A 141 14.08 -15.67 -14.85
CA GLU A 141 15.45 -15.18 -14.93
C GLU A 141 15.84 -14.84 -16.39
N ASN A 142 16.46 -13.67 -16.57
CA ASN A 142 16.87 -13.10 -17.87
C ASN A 142 15.74 -12.83 -18.88
N LYS A 143 14.47 -13.05 -18.53
CA LYS A 143 13.34 -12.76 -19.41
C LYS A 143 12.88 -11.31 -19.22
N VAL A 144 12.61 -10.64 -20.34
CA VAL A 144 11.96 -9.33 -20.34
C VAL A 144 10.45 -9.53 -20.25
N ILE A 145 9.82 -8.84 -19.31
CA ILE A 145 8.38 -8.84 -19.06
C ILE A 145 7.89 -7.40 -19.20
N THR A 146 6.85 -7.19 -20.02
CA THR A 146 6.19 -5.88 -20.14
C THR A 146 5.00 -5.84 -19.20
N VAL A 147 4.87 -4.74 -18.44
CA VAL A 147 3.73 -4.53 -17.55
C VAL A 147 2.47 -4.23 -18.39
N PRO A 148 1.39 -5.01 -18.25
CA PRO A 148 0.16 -4.79 -19.01
C PRO A 148 -0.54 -3.47 -18.66
N GLU A 149 -1.48 -3.07 -19.54
CA GLU A 149 -2.37 -1.94 -19.30
C GLU A 149 -3.16 -2.09 -17.98
N GLY A 150 -3.33 -0.99 -17.26
CA GLY A 150 -4.03 -0.94 -15.97
C GLY A 150 -3.31 -1.66 -14.82
N SER A 151 -2.09 -2.13 -15.03
CA SER A 151 -1.32 -2.94 -14.07
C SER A 151 -0.05 -2.25 -13.61
N PHE A 152 0.56 -2.78 -12.55
CA PHE A 152 1.87 -2.37 -12.08
C PHE A 152 2.66 -3.58 -11.59
N TYR A 153 3.98 -3.46 -11.60
CA TYR A 153 4.88 -4.48 -11.10
C TYR A 153 5.41 -4.09 -9.72
N ALA A 154 5.19 -4.95 -8.73
CA ALA A 154 5.67 -4.73 -7.37
C ALA A 154 6.30 -5.99 -6.79
N LEU A 155 7.36 -5.80 -6.02
CA LEU A 155 8.17 -6.87 -5.43
C LEU A 155 8.26 -6.74 -3.92
N GLY A 156 8.39 -7.87 -3.24
CA GLY A 156 8.82 -7.87 -1.84
C GLY A 156 10.33 -7.72 -1.74
N ASP A 157 10.80 -6.94 -0.78
CA ASP A 157 12.24 -6.79 -0.51
C ASP A 157 12.89 -8.11 -0.05
N ASN A 158 12.12 -8.99 0.61
CA ASN A 158 12.52 -10.35 0.89
C ASN A 158 12.12 -11.25 -0.28
N SER A 159 12.89 -11.17 -1.36
CA SER A 159 12.59 -11.86 -2.62
C SER A 159 12.38 -13.37 -2.47
N ALA A 160 13.11 -14.01 -1.54
CA ALA A 160 13.00 -15.45 -1.26
C ALA A 160 11.67 -15.85 -0.62
N ASN A 161 10.99 -14.92 0.07
CA ASN A 161 9.77 -15.18 0.83
C ASN A 161 8.66 -14.17 0.47
N SER A 162 8.46 -13.95 -0.82
CA SER A 162 7.49 -13.00 -1.33
C SER A 162 6.69 -13.57 -2.49
N LEU A 163 5.38 -13.72 -2.27
CA LEU A 163 4.40 -13.86 -3.33
C LEU A 163 4.02 -12.45 -3.81
N ASP A 164 4.45 -12.10 -5.02
CA ASP A 164 4.38 -10.76 -5.61
C ASP A 164 4.24 -10.85 -7.14
N SER A 165 4.42 -9.74 -7.88
CA SER A 165 4.15 -9.66 -9.32
C SER A 165 4.95 -10.63 -10.20
N ARG A 166 5.91 -11.35 -9.63
CA ARG A 166 6.56 -12.48 -10.30
C ARG A 166 5.61 -13.65 -10.60
N TYR A 167 4.51 -13.77 -9.85
CA TYR A 167 3.61 -14.91 -9.87
C TYR A 167 2.19 -14.58 -10.39
N TRP A 168 1.83 -13.31 -10.53
CA TRP A 168 0.50 -12.84 -10.92
C TRP A 168 0.53 -11.41 -11.45
#